data_AF-A0A820VWE4-F1
#
_entry.id   AF-A0A820VWE4-F1
#
_cell.length_a   1.000
_cell.length_b   1.000
_cell.length_c   1.000
_cell.angle_alpha   90.00
_cell.angle_beta   90.00
_cell.angle_gamma   90.00
#
_symmetry.space_group_name_H-M   'P 1'
#
loop_
_entity.id
_entity.type
_entity.pdbx_description
1 polymer ?
#
loop_
_entity_poly.entity_id
_entity_poly.type
_entity_poly.pdbx_seq_one_letter_code
_entity_poly.pdbx_strand_id
1 'polypeptide(L)'
;MTDDKAIREEIEKFQAKRRRIEQSESDDEFKLDDAHESEMRDESTFVPVKERRRQKLQRVLGSLNGGNNNADNIDHVAADAAHAQAAAEEITVGPQANFTLLDQMNEIKKNQNTSDQTSADKMLKEEEQILHNLVETRALMGVAELAKGIEYTEPIRTSWRPPKAILRLPEERHQHIRQLYNIVAEGDDIPPPLIRFEDMKFSSGIIDALNEKKISRPTPIQMQG
;
A
#
# COMPACT_ATOMS: atom_id res chain seq x y z
N MET A 1 23.30 -29.38 -34.45
CA MET A 1 24.65 -28.76 -34.43
C MET A 1 24.63 -27.29 -34.86
N THR A 2 23.64 -26.84 -35.64
CA THR A 2 23.52 -25.44 -36.08
C THR A 2 22.95 -24.51 -34.99
N ASP A 3 22.03 -25.01 -34.16
CA ASP A 3 21.32 -24.19 -33.16
C ASP A 3 22.20 -23.78 -31.97
N ASP A 4 23.15 -24.61 -31.53
CA ASP A 4 24.06 -24.27 -30.41
C ASP A 4 25.03 -23.15 -30.77
N LYS A 5 25.41 -23.03 -32.05
CA LYS A 5 26.30 -21.94 -32.52
C LYS A 5 25.54 -20.62 -32.58
N ALA A 6 24.28 -20.65 -33.02
CA ALA A 6 23.40 -19.49 -33.02
C ALA A 6 23.13 -19.00 -31.58
N ILE A 7 22.89 -19.93 -30.64
CA ILE A 7 22.74 -19.61 -29.22
C ILE A 7 24.01 -18.93 -28.68
N ARG A 8 25.22 -19.46 -28.94
CA ARG A 8 26.48 -18.86 -28.47
C ARG A 8 26.72 -17.44 -29.00
N GLU A 9 26.44 -17.20 -30.28
CA GLU A 9 26.58 -15.87 -30.89
C GLU A 9 25.55 -14.88 -30.31
N GLU A 10 24.34 -15.36 -29.99
CA GLU A 10 23.31 -14.56 -29.33
C GLU A 10 23.63 -14.23 -27.87
N ILE A 11 24.28 -15.15 -27.17
CA ILE A 11 24.81 -14.96 -25.81
C ILE A 11 25.81 -13.81 -25.79
N GLU A 12 26.74 -13.79 -26.75
CA GLU A 12 27.76 -12.74 -26.86
C GLU A 12 27.15 -11.37 -27.14
N LYS A 13 26.12 -11.31 -27.99
CA LYS A 13 25.37 -10.07 -28.28
C LYS A 13 24.63 -9.53 -27.05
N PHE A 14 24.04 -10.41 -26.22
CA PHE A 14 23.36 -10.00 -24.99
C PHE A 14 24.35 -9.43 -23.96
N GLN A 15 25.48 -10.09 -23.76
CA GLN A 15 26.54 -9.61 -22.85
C GLN A 15 27.11 -8.26 -23.31
N ALA A 16 27.31 -8.07 -24.62
CA ALA A 16 27.76 -6.79 -25.17
C ALA A 16 26.73 -5.66 -24.97
N LYS A 17 25.44 -5.95 -25.15
CA LYS A 17 24.36 -4.96 -24.94
C LYS A 17 24.28 -4.54 -23.47
N ARG A 18 24.39 -5.48 -22.54
CA ARG A 18 24.40 -5.19 -21.10
C ARG A 18 25.61 -4.34 -20.69
N ARG A 19 26.81 -4.68 -21.18
CA ARG A 19 28.02 -3.89 -20.93
C ARG A 19 27.88 -2.45 -21.39
N ARG A 20 27.18 -2.22 -22.52
CA ARG A 20 26.89 -0.87 -23.03
C ARG A 20 25.91 -0.09 -22.14
N ILE A 21 24.91 -0.77 -21.57
CA ILE A 21 23.94 -0.16 -20.65
C ILE A 21 24.61 0.20 -19.31
N GLU A 22 25.41 -0.72 -18.76
CA GLU A 22 26.19 -0.47 -17.53
C GLU A 22 27.19 0.69 -17.72
N GLN A 23 27.76 0.85 -18.92
CA GLN A 23 28.59 2.01 -19.26
C GLN A 23 27.79 3.31 -19.38
N SER A 24 26.57 3.29 -19.95
CA SER A 24 25.74 4.51 -19.97
C SER A 24 25.21 4.89 -18.60
N GLU A 25 24.91 3.92 -17.74
CA GLU A 25 24.48 4.17 -16.35
C GLU A 25 25.62 4.72 -15.48
N SER A 26 26.89 4.43 -15.80
CA SER A 26 28.03 5.08 -15.14
C SER A 26 28.33 6.50 -15.64
N ASP A 27 27.90 6.83 -16.86
CA ASP A 27 28.12 8.15 -17.47
C ASP A 27 26.98 9.15 -17.13
N ASP A 28 25.80 8.66 -16.74
CA ASP A 28 24.68 9.45 -16.21
C ASP A 28 24.84 9.76 -14.70
N GLU A 29 26.03 10.21 -14.30
CA GLU A 29 26.24 10.86 -13.01
C GLU A 29 25.51 12.21 -13.03
N PHE A 30 24.33 12.22 -12.42
CA PHE A 30 23.38 13.32 -12.19
C PHE A 30 24.01 14.73 -12.18
N LYS A 31 24.13 15.37 -13.35
CA LYS A 31 24.34 16.82 -13.43
C LYS A 31 23.00 17.50 -13.22
N LEU A 32 22.80 18.06 -12.03
CA LEU A 32 21.75 19.05 -11.78
C LEU A 32 22.08 20.31 -12.59
N ASP A 33 21.50 20.43 -13.78
CA ASP A 33 21.42 21.69 -14.50
C ASP A 33 20.35 22.57 -13.84
N ASP A 34 20.81 23.57 -13.09
CA ASP A 34 20.05 24.59 -12.36
C ASP A 34 19.48 25.65 -13.32
N ALA A 35 18.57 25.24 -14.21
CA ALA A 35 17.99 26.16 -15.21
C ALA A 35 16.54 25.77 -15.58
N HIS A 36 15.62 25.87 -14.63
CA HIS A 36 14.20 26.05 -14.97
C HIS A 36 13.41 26.77 -13.86
N GLU A 37 13.86 27.97 -13.50
CA GLU A 37 13.04 28.92 -12.75
C GLU A 37 12.15 29.68 -13.73
N SER A 38 10.88 29.28 -13.83
CA SER A 38 9.68 30.11 -14.09
C SER A 38 8.59 29.30 -14.82
N GLU A 39 7.53 28.99 -14.05
CA GLU A 39 6.11 28.81 -14.43
C GLU A 39 5.42 27.78 -13.51
N MET A 40 5.44 28.04 -12.18
CA MET A 40 4.50 27.38 -11.27
C MET A 40 3.14 28.07 -11.37
N ARG A 41 2.24 27.48 -12.16
CA ARG A 41 0.78 27.63 -11.99
C ARG A 41 0.41 27.18 -10.58
N ASP A 42 -0.43 27.97 -9.91
CA ASP A 42 -0.91 27.78 -8.54
C ASP A 42 -1.19 26.32 -8.15
N GLU A 43 -0.19 25.69 -7.52
CA GLU A 43 -0.32 24.41 -6.83
C GLU A 43 -0.85 24.71 -5.43
N SER A 44 -2.12 24.40 -5.18
CA SER A 44 -2.74 24.60 -3.88
C SER A 44 -1.97 23.86 -2.79
N THR A 45 -1.34 24.61 -1.87
CA THR A 45 -0.57 24.05 -0.76
C THR A 45 -1.46 23.13 0.10
N PHE A 46 -1.13 21.84 0.17
CA PHE A 46 -1.85 20.89 1.00
C PHE A 46 -1.65 21.21 2.48
N VAL A 47 -2.75 21.55 3.18
CA VAL A 47 -2.74 21.77 4.64
C VAL A 47 -3.25 20.51 5.36
N PRO A 48 -2.42 19.85 6.19
CA PRO A 48 -2.81 18.67 6.96
C PRO A 48 -4.05 18.90 7.83
N VAL A 49 -4.86 17.85 8.01
CA VAL A 49 -6.17 17.93 8.69
C VAL A 49 -6.04 18.46 10.13
N LYS A 50 -4.93 18.15 10.81
CA LYS A 50 -4.63 18.63 12.17
C LYS A 50 -4.46 20.14 12.22
N GLU A 51 -3.77 20.73 11.24
CA GLU A 51 -3.61 22.19 11.14
C GLU A 51 -4.92 22.88 10.77
N ARG A 52 -5.71 22.27 9.88
CA ARG A 52 -7.03 22.78 9.49
C ARG A 52 -7.98 22.86 10.69
N ARG A 53 -7.97 21.85 11.57
CA ARG A 53 -8.75 21.84 12.82
C ARG A 53 -8.26 22.90 13.81
N ARG A 54 -6.94 23.03 13.97
CA ARG A 54 -6.31 24.05 14.83
C ARG A 54 -6.71 25.47 14.40
N GLN A 55 -6.63 25.77 13.11
CA GLN A 55 -6.98 27.09 12.57
C GLN A 55 -8.47 27.41 12.76
N LYS A 56 -9.37 26.42 12.58
CA LYS A 56 -10.81 26.61 12.86
C LYS A 56 -11.07 26.94 14.33
N LEU A 57 -10.43 26.23 15.26
CA LEU A 57 -10.53 26.51 16.70
C LEU A 57 -10.03 27.92 17.03
N GLN A 58 -8.92 28.33 16.44
CA GLN A 58 -8.33 29.66 16.66
C GLN A 58 -9.23 30.80 16.12
N ARG A 59 -9.94 30.58 15.00
CA ARG A 59 -10.97 31.51 14.50
C ARG A 59 -12.17 31.63 15.43
N VAL A 60 -12.66 30.50 15.95
CA VAL A 60 -13.81 30.50 16.88
C VAL A 60 -13.43 31.19 18.20
N LEU A 61 -12.24 30.89 18.74
CA LEU A 61 -11.71 31.56 19.92
C LEU A 61 -11.45 33.06 19.68
N GLY A 62 -10.94 33.44 18.52
CA GLY A 62 -10.78 34.84 18.13
C GLY A 62 -12.11 35.59 18.01
N SER A 63 -13.17 34.91 17.54
CA SER A 63 -14.53 35.47 17.47
C SER A 63 -15.19 35.63 18.83
N LEU A 64 -14.73 34.91 19.85
CA LEU A 64 -15.21 35.02 21.24
C LEU A 64 -14.48 36.14 22.01
N ASN A 65 -13.24 36.46 21.63
CA ASN A 65 -12.44 37.52 22.26
C ASN A 65 -12.53 38.89 21.53
N GLY A 66 -12.98 38.92 20.28
CA GLY A 66 -13.22 40.14 19.52
C GLY A 66 -14.60 40.74 19.81
N GLY A 67 -14.77 41.28 21.01
CA GLY A 67 -15.95 42.06 21.35
C GLY A 67 -16.12 43.26 20.41
N ASN A 68 -17.21 43.29 19.67
CA ASN A 68 -17.73 44.56 19.15
C ASN A 68 -19.24 44.62 19.39
N ASN A 69 -19.63 45.75 19.95
CA ASN A 69 -20.92 46.07 20.52
C ASN A 69 -22.04 45.97 19.49
N ASN A 70 -22.98 45.05 19.71
CA ASN A 70 -24.37 45.24 19.31
C ASN A 70 -25.24 44.33 20.19
N ALA A 71 -25.82 44.92 21.23
CA ALA A 71 -26.70 44.25 22.18
C ALA A 71 -28.00 45.05 22.35
N ASP A 72 -28.69 45.29 21.23
CA ASP A 72 -30.13 45.59 21.23
C ASP A 72 -30.88 44.32 20.79
N ASN A 73 -31.05 43.38 21.73
CA ASN A 73 -32.13 42.38 21.80
C ASN A 73 -31.76 41.21 22.73
N ILE A 74 -31.73 41.42 24.05
CA ILE A 74 -31.87 40.31 25.01
C ILE A 74 -32.63 40.81 26.26
N ASP A 75 -33.90 41.17 26.08
CA ASP A 75 -34.79 41.54 27.20
C ASP A 75 -35.89 40.50 27.47
N HIS A 76 -35.76 39.27 26.96
CA HIS A 76 -36.80 38.25 27.10
C HIS A 76 -36.39 36.86 27.61
N VAL A 77 -35.21 36.70 28.22
CA VAL A 77 -34.79 35.38 28.79
C VAL A 77 -34.35 35.48 30.26
N ALA A 78 -34.64 36.58 30.95
CA ALA A 78 -34.29 36.78 32.36
C ALA A 78 -35.42 36.48 33.35
N ALA A 79 -36.61 36.06 32.87
CA ALA A 79 -37.78 35.81 33.72
C ALA A 79 -38.00 34.33 34.10
N ASP A 80 -37.34 33.38 33.42
CA ASP A 80 -37.57 31.93 33.65
C ASP A 80 -36.53 31.27 34.58
N ALA A 81 -35.45 31.99 34.93
CA ALA A 81 -34.40 31.46 35.82
C ALA A 81 -34.71 31.64 37.32
N ALA A 82 -35.69 32.46 37.68
CA ALA A 82 -35.98 32.80 39.08
C ALA A 82 -37.00 31.86 39.74
N HIS A 83 -37.60 30.91 39.02
CA HIS A 83 -38.60 29.99 39.57
C HIS A 83 -38.11 28.54 39.77
N ALA A 84 -36.88 28.21 39.35
CA ALA A 84 -36.32 26.85 39.41
C ALA A 84 -35.36 26.61 40.59
N GLN A 85 -35.09 27.62 41.43
CA GLN A 85 -34.13 27.51 42.56
C GLN A 85 -34.78 27.28 43.93
N ALA A 86 -36.11 27.15 44.01
CA ALA A 86 -36.83 26.95 45.27
C ALA A 86 -37.41 25.52 45.46
N ALA A 87 -37.06 24.56 44.59
CA ALA A 87 -37.59 23.19 44.62
C ALA A 87 -36.51 22.09 44.49
N ALA A 88 -35.29 22.37 44.96
CA ALA A 88 -34.18 21.40 44.98
C ALA A 88 -33.73 21.05 46.41
N GLU A 89 -34.62 21.20 47.40
CA GLU A 89 -34.43 20.60 48.71
C GLU A 89 -34.99 19.17 48.68
N GLU A 90 -34.08 18.22 48.95
CA GLU A 90 -34.35 16.85 49.43
C GLU A 90 -34.81 15.78 48.42
N ILE A 91 -33.90 15.35 47.52
CA ILE A 91 -33.86 13.96 47.03
C ILE A 91 -32.40 13.48 46.95
N THR A 92 -31.84 13.06 48.09
CA THR A 92 -30.53 12.37 48.15
C THR A 92 -30.72 10.87 47.98
N VAL A 93 -30.99 10.43 46.75
CA VAL A 93 -31.09 9.00 46.43
C VAL A 93 -29.72 8.45 46.03
N GLY A 94 -29.03 7.87 47.02
CA GLY A 94 -27.90 6.96 46.82
C GLY A 94 -26.50 7.60 46.88
N PRO A 95 -25.46 6.80 47.20
CA PRO A 95 -24.09 7.27 47.45
C PRO A 95 -23.36 7.86 46.22
N GLN A 96 -23.99 7.86 45.04
CA GLN A 96 -23.43 8.33 43.77
C GLN A 96 -24.21 9.54 43.19
N ALA A 97 -25.15 10.12 43.93
CA ALA A 97 -26.01 11.21 43.45
C ALA A 97 -25.26 12.50 43.11
N ASN A 98 -24.03 12.68 43.59
CA ASN A 98 -23.24 13.90 43.43
C ASN A 98 -22.35 13.89 42.17
N PHE A 99 -22.31 12.79 41.42
CA PHE A 99 -21.51 12.70 40.19
C PHE A 99 -22.42 12.59 38.98
N THR A 100 -22.20 13.46 38.00
CA THR A 100 -22.86 13.30 36.72
C THR A 100 -22.33 12.05 36.03
N LEU A 101 -23.17 11.35 35.26
CA LEU A 101 -22.76 10.20 34.44
C LEU A 101 -21.56 10.51 33.54
N LEU A 102 -21.46 11.77 33.07
CA LEU A 102 -20.35 12.26 32.28
C LEU A 102 -19.06 12.38 33.10
N ASP A 103 -19.14 12.83 34.36
CA ASP A 103 -17.99 12.90 35.26
C ASP A 103 -17.50 11.50 35.64
N GLN A 104 -18.41 10.56 35.93
CA GLN A 104 -18.05 9.15 36.16
C GLN A 104 -17.35 8.55 34.93
N MET A 105 -17.86 8.83 33.73
CA MET A 105 -17.23 8.38 32.49
C MET A 105 -15.84 9.00 32.28
N ASN A 106 -15.67 10.28 32.65
CA ASN A 106 -14.39 10.96 32.57
C ASN A 106 -13.40 10.43 33.61
N GLU A 107 -13.85 10.11 34.82
CA GLU A 107 -13.03 9.48 35.86
C GLU A 107 -12.62 8.05 35.50
N ILE A 108 -13.53 7.24 34.96
CA ILE A 108 -13.20 5.89 34.46
C ILE A 108 -12.16 5.97 33.34
N LYS A 109 -12.33 6.89 32.38
CA LYS A 109 -11.35 7.13 31.33
C LYS A 109 -10.02 7.66 31.88
N LYS A 110 -10.05 8.54 32.88
CA LYS A 110 -8.84 9.09 33.50
C LYS A 110 -8.09 7.99 34.23
N ASN A 111 -8.78 7.14 34.97
CA ASN A 111 -8.20 5.99 35.70
C ASN A 111 -7.60 4.95 34.75
N GLN A 112 -8.23 4.70 33.59
CA GLN A 112 -7.69 3.84 32.51
C GLN A 112 -6.49 4.46 31.81
N ASN A 113 -6.41 5.79 31.73
CA ASN A 113 -5.27 6.49 31.16
C ASN A 113 -4.12 6.61 32.18
N THR A 114 -4.39 6.77 33.48
CA THR A 114 -3.35 6.85 34.53
C THR A 114 -2.69 5.51 34.85
N SER A 115 -3.31 4.39 34.48
CA SER A 115 -2.59 3.12 34.29
C SER A 115 -1.85 3.19 32.96
N ASP A 116 -1.00 4.20 32.81
CA ASP A 116 -0.34 4.59 31.58
C ASP A 116 0.27 3.34 30.96
N GLN A 117 -0.37 2.91 29.87
CA GLN A 117 0.29 2.13 28.86
C GLN A 117 1.57 2.88 28.54
N THR A 118 2.71 2.30 28.93
CA THR A 118 4.03 2.85 28.67
C THR A 118 4.11 3.14 27.18
N SER A 119 4.93 4.09 26.73
CA SER A 119 5.13 4.29 25.29
C SER A 119 5.39 2.96 24.55
N ALA A 120 6.08 2.04 25.23
CA ALA A 120 6.28 0.65 24.82
C ALA A 120 4.97 -0.17 24.66
N ASP A 121 4.03 -0.08 25.60
CA ASP A 121 2.77 -0.85 25.53
C ASP A 121 1.84 -0.33 24.43
N LYS A 122 1.87 0.98 24.16
CA LYS A 122 1.14 1.58 23.03
C LYS A 122 1.72 1.12 21.70
N MET A 123 3.05 1.10 21.59
CA MET A 123 3.74 0.56 20.41
C MET A 123 3.42 -0.92 20.20
N LEU A 124 3.44 -1.72 21.26
CA LEU A 124 3.14 -3.15 21.18
C LEU A 124 1.70 -3.40 20.70
N LYS A 125 0.73 -2.61 21.17
CA LYS A 125 -0.65 -2.69 20.67
C LYS A 125 -0.81 -2.23 19.23
N GLU A 126 -0.09 -1.19 18.83
CA GLU A 126 -0.09 -0.72 17.44
C GLU A 126 0.53 -1.79 16.52
N GLU A 127 1.63 -2.42 16.93
CA GLU A 127 2.26 -3.56 16.23
C GLU A 127 1.31 -4.77 16.12
N GLU A 128 0.65 -5.16 17.22
CA GLU A 128 -0.36 -6.22 17.22
C GLU A 128 -1.52 -5.92 16.27
N GLN A 129 -1.99 -4.67 16.25
CA GLN A 129 -3.08 -4.24 15.38
C GLN A 129 -2.65 -4.22 13.90
N ILE A 130 -1.42 -3.82 13.60
CA ILE A 130 -0.85 -3.91 12.25
C ILE A 130 -0.74 -5.37 11.81
N LEU A 131 -0.24 -6.25 12.68
CA LEU A 131 -0.14 -7.69 12.40
C LEU A 131 -1.52 -8.30 12.13
N HIS A 132 -2.51 -7.97 12.96
CA HIS A 132 -3.89 -8.43 12.77
C HIS A 132 -4.46 -7.99 11.43
N ASN A 133 -4.28 -6.72 11.06
CA ASN A 133 -4.77 -6.20 9.78
C ASN A 133 -4.05 -6.83 8.59
N LEU A 134 -2.75 -7.14 8.72
CA LEU A 134 -1.97 -7.80 7.68
C LEU A 134 -2.46 -9.24 7.44
N VAL A 135 -2.83 -9.94 8.52
CA VAL A 135 -3.41 -11.29 8.47
C VAL A 135 -4.83 -11.29 7.87
N GLU A 136 -5.64 -10.27 8.17
CA GLU A 136 -6.99 -10.13 7.62
C GLU A 136 -7.02 -9.71 6.15
N THR A 137 -6.00 -8.99 5.67
CA THR A 137 -5.79 -8.79 4.23
C THR A 137 -5.27 -10.07 3.57
N ARG A 138 -6.08 -11.13 3.62
CA ARG A 138 -5.92 -12.34 2.82
C ARG A 138 -6.19 -11.95 1.36
N ALA A 139 -5.19 -11.32 0.72
CA ALA A 139 -5.28 -10.57 -0.53
C ALA A 139 -5.72 -11.37 -1.77
N LEU A 140 -6.09 -12.64 -1.60
CA LEU A 140 -6.45 -13.57 -2.66
C LEU A 140 -7.83 -14.23 -2.47
N MET A 141 -8.60 -13.85 -1.45
CA MET A 141 -9.94 -14.41 -1.22
C MET A 141 -11.03 -13.35 -1.40
N GLY A 142 -12.01 -13.64 -2.26
CA GLY A 142 -13.13 -12.71 -2.49
C GLY A 142 -14.06 -12.61 -1.27
N VAL A 143 -14.75 -11.47 -1.10
CA VAL A 143 -15.74 -11.27 -0.01
C VAL A 143 -16.83 -12.35 0.00
N ALA A 144 -17.22 -12.82 -1.19
CA ALA A 144 -18.19 -13.91 -1.35
C ALA A 144 -17.65 -15.28 -0.95
N GLU A 145 -16.34 -15.50 -1.06
CA GLU A 145 -15.67 -16.76 -0.68
C GLU A 145 -15.43 -16.80 0.83
N LEU A 146 -15.03 -15.67 1.41
CA LEU A 146 -14.95 -15.43 2.85
C LEU A 146 -16.28 -15.72 3.55
N ALA A 147 -17.37 -15.14 3.04
CA ALA A 147 -18.69 -15.34 3.62
C ALA A 147 -19.18 -16.80 3.54
N LYS A 148 -18.70 -17.56 2.55
CA LYS A 148 -19.02 -18.98 2.36
C LYS A 148 -18.04 -19.93 3.04
N GLY A 149 -16.98 -19.41 3.66
CA GLY A 149 -15.93 -20.22 4.29
C GLY A 149 -15.22 -21.16 3.31
N ILE A 150 -15.09 -20.78 2.04
CA ILE A 150 -14.47 -21.63 1.02
C ILE A 150 -12.96 -21.52 1.15
N GLU A 151 -12.30 -22.63 1.47
CA GLU A 151 -10.85 -22.76 1.46
C GLU A 151 -10.41 -23.60 0.27
N TYR A 152 -9.62 -23.02 -0.63
CA TYR A 152 -9.02 -23.75 -1.75
C TYR A 152 -7.74 -24.43 -1.29
N THR A 153 -7.78 -25.75 -1.17
CA THR A 153 -6.62 -26.59 -0.80
C THR A 153 -5.84 -27.09 -2.02
N GLU A 154 -6.49 -27.18 -3.17
CA GLU A 154 -5.90 -27.69 -4.41
C GLU A 154 -5.50 -26.55 -5.37
N PRO A 155 -4.38 -26.69 -6.09
CA PRO A 155 -3.99 -25.72 -7.11
C PRO A 155 -4.96 -25.75 -8.30
N ILE A 156 -5.13 -24.60 -8.95
CA ILE A 156 -5.94 -24.48 -10.17
C ILE A 156 -5.36 -25.38 -11.26
N ARG A 157 -6.21 -26.17 -11.91
CA ARG A 157 -5.81 -27.01 -13.04
C ARG A 157 -5.51 -26.14 -14.25
N THR A 158 -4.23 -26.03 -14.61
CA THR A 158 -3.80 -25.33 -15.82
C THR A 158 -3.67 -26.31 -17.01
N SER A 159 -3.95 -25.82 -18.22
CA SER A 159 -3.82 -26.59 -19.46
C SER A 159 -2.45 -26.43 -20.12
N TRP A 160 -1.66 -25.44 -19.69
CA TRP A 160 -0.36 -25.17 -20.25
C TRP A 160 0.66 -26.21 -19.79
N ARG A 161 1.52 -26.62 -20.72
CA ARG A 161 2.63 -27.53 -20.45
C ARG A 161 3.83 -27.08 -21.28
N PRO A 162 5.05 -27.10 -20.74
CA PRO A 162 6.23 -26.74 -21.52
C PRO A 162 6.41 -27.67 -22.73
N PRO A 163 7.01 -27.18 -23.84
CA PRO A 163 7.27 -28.01 -25.01
C PRO A 163 8.12 -29.24 -24.67
N LYS A 164 7.71 -30.41 -25.19
CA LYS A 164 8.43 -31.68 -24.97
C LYS A 164 9.88 -31.64 -25.45
N ALA A 165 10.16 -30.88 -26.50
CA ALA A 165 11.51 -30.72 -27.03
C ALA A 165 12.45 -30.10 -25.98
N ILE A 166 11.96 -29.11 -25.22
CA ILE A 166 12.76 -28.39 -24.23
C ILE A 166 12.87 -29.18 -22.92
N LEU A 167 11.80 -29.89 -22.54
CA LEU A 167 11.82 -30.81 -21.40
C LEU A 167 12.80 -31.97 -21.55
N ARG A 168 13.07 -32.42 -22.78
CA ARG A 168 14.01 -33.51 -23.05
C ARG A 168 15.48 -33.08 -23.01
N LEU A 169 15.74 -31.77 -23.00
CA LEU A 169 17.10 -31.25 -22.95
C LEU A 169 17.67 -31.42 -21.53
N PRO A 170 19.00 -31.54 -21.40
CA PRO A 170 19.63 -31.73 -20.10
C PRO A 170 19.39 -30.53 -19.19
N GLU A 171 19.22 -30.80 -17.90
CA GLU A 171 19.01 -29.79 -16.87
C GLU A 171 20.18 -28.80 -16.76
N GLU A 172 21.40 -29.25 -17.05
CA GLU A 172 22.60 -28.39 -17.14
C GLU A 172 22.41 -27.23 -18.12
N ARG A 173 21.74 -27.45 -19.25
CA ARG A 173 21.43 -26.39 -20.22
C ARG A 173 20.45 -25.40 -19.62
N HIS A 174 19.41 -25.88 -18.92
CA HIS A 174 18.42 -25.01 -18.27
C HIS A 174 19.09 -24.16 -17.20
N GLN A 175 19.94 -24.76 -16.37
CA GLN A 175 20.68 -24.05 -15.34
C GLN A 175 21.68 -23.04 -15.92
N HIS A 176 22.36 -23.39 -17.01
CA HIS A 176 23.23 -22.45 -17.73
C HIS A 176 22.47 -21.23 -18.24
N ILE A 177 21.27 -21.42 -18.80
CA ILE A 177 20.40 -20.32 -19.25
C ILE A 177 19.99 -19.46 -18.04
N ARG A 178 19.59 -20.07 -16.91
CA ARG A 178 19.24 -19.32 -15.70
C ARG A 178 20.41 -18.49 -15.19
N GLN A 179 21.61 -19.06 -15.13
CA GLN A 179 22.83 -18.34 -14.73
C GLN A 179 23.16 -17.19 -15.67
N LEU A 180 23.07 -17.41 -16.98
CA LEU A 180 23.36 -16.41 -17.99
C LEU A 180 22.46 -15.18 -17.88
N TYR A 181 21.17 -15.40 -17.62
CA TYR A 181 20.19 -14.33 -17.46
C TYR A 181 19.98 -13.90 -16.01
N ASN A 182 20.82 -14.37 -15.08
CA ASN A 182 20.74 -14.08 -13.65
C ASN A 182 19.34 -14.38 -13.06
N ILE A 183 18.70 -15.44 -13.54
CA ILE A 183 17.39 -15.91 -13.07
C ILE A 183 17.61 -16.79 -11.84
N VAL A 184 17.06 -16.34 -10.72
CA VAL A 184 16.92 -17.15 -9.49
C VAL A 184 15.46 -17.58 -9.42
N ALA A 185 15.22 -18.89 -9.43
CA ALA A 185 13.90 -19.47 -9.33
C ALA A 185 13.85 -20.41 -8.12
N GLU A 186 12.83 -20.21 -7.28
CA GLU A 186 12.60 -20.97 -6.06
C GLU A 186 11.23 -21.64 -6.14
N GLY A 187 11.11 -22.87 -5.65
CA GLY A 187 9.88 -23.66 -5.66
C GLY A 187 10.08 -25.09 -6.15
N ASP A 188 8.99 -25.86 -6.12
CA ASP A 188 8.95 -27.23 -6.60
C ASP A 188 8.53 -27.27 -8.08
N ASP A 189 9.07 -28.23 -8.85
CA ASP A 189 8.74 -28.47 -10.27
C ASP A 189 8.85 -27.21 -11.17
N ILE A 190 9.97 -26.49 -11.06
CA ILE A 190 10.20 -25.25 -11.83
C ILE A 190 10.35 -25.58 -13.33
N PRO A 191 9.52 -25.02 -14.22
CA PRO A 191 9.62 -25.27 -15.65
C PRO A 191 10.94 -24.76 -16.23
N PRO A 192 11.42 -25.35 -17.34
CA PRO A 192 12.64 -24.90 -18.00
C PRO A 192 12.45 -23.52 -18.65
N PRO A 193 13.48 -22.65 -18.64
CA PRO A 193 13.40 -21.32 -19.23
C PRO A 193 13.26 -21.39 -20.77
N LEU A 194 12.37 -20.56 -21.32
CA LEU A 194 12.04 -20.51 -22.74
C LEU A 194 12.63 -19.25 -23.39
N ILE A 195 13.56 -19.42 -24.34
CA ILE A 195 14.33 -18.30 -24.92
C ILE A 195 13.55 -17.57 -26.03
N ARG A 196 12.54 -18.22 -26.63
CA ARG A 196 11.82 -17.71 -27.82
C ARG A 196 10.31 -17.70 -27.56
N PHE A 197 9.61 -16.70 -28.09
CA PHE A 197 8.13 -16.62 -28.01
C PHE A 197 7.43 -17.78 -28.72
N GLU A 198 8.04 -18.33 -29.78
CA GLU A 198 7.52 -19.50 -30.49
C GLU A 198 7.44 -20.74 -29.58
N ASP A 199 8.38 -20.88 -28.65
CA ASP A 199 8.42 -22.00 -27.72
C ASP A 199 7.39 -21.86 -26.58
N MET A 200 6.82 -20.66 -26.37
CA MET A 200 5.86 -20.39 -25.29
C MET A 200 4.44 -20.87 -25.60
N LYS A 201 4.19 -21.41 -26.81
CA LYS A 201 2.89 -21.88 -27.30
C LYS A 201 1.80 -20.81 -27.36
N PHE A 202 2.18 -19.57 -27.65
CA PHE A 202 1.21 -18.53 -27.95
C PHE A 202 0.51 -18.78 -29.29
N SER A 203 -0.69 -18.22 -29.46
CA SER A 203 -1.38 -18.22 -30.75
C SER A 203 -0.61 -17.37 -31.77
N SER A 204 -0.77 -17.66 -33.06
CA SER A 204 -0.10 -16.91 -34.13
C SER A 204 -0.38 -15.41 -34.05
N GLY A 205 -1.63 -15.01 -33.74
CA GLY A 205 -1.99 -13.60 -33.62
C GLY A 205 -1.23 -12.84 -32.53
N ILE A 206 -0.85 -13.50 -31.43
CA ILE A 206 -0.03 -12.88 -30.39
C ILE A 206 1.42 -12.73 -30.87
N ILE A 207 1.96 -13.75 -31.54
CA ILE A 207 3.31 -13.72 -32.10
C ILE A 207 3.43 -12.62 -33.15
N ASP A 208 2.42 -12.48 -34.02
CA ASP A 208 2.36 -11.44 -35.04
C ASP A 208 2.31 -10.04 -34.41
N ALA A 209 1.48 -9.85 -33.37
CA ALA A 209 1.42 -8.59 -32.63
C ALA A 209 2.73 -8.25 -31.91
N LEU A 210 3.45 -9.24 -31.37
CA LEU A 210 4.77 -9.04 -30.76
C LEU A 210 5.80 -8.61 -31.81
N ASN A 211 5.77 -9.24 -32.99
CA ASN A 211 6.64 -8.88 -34.10
C ASN A 211 6.35 -7.47 -34.64
N GLU A 212 5.09 -7.09 -34.75
CA GLU A 212 4.68 -5.73 -35.12
C GLU A 212 5.22 -4.68 -34.13
N LYS A 213 5.17 -5.01 -32.83
CA LYS A 213 5.76 -4.19 -31.75
C LYS A 213 7.28 -4.24 -31.67
N LYS A 214 7.95 -4.95 -32.60
CA LYS A 214 9.40 -5.16 -32.63
C LYS A 214 9.95 -5.85 -31.37
N ILE A 215 9.12 -6.64 -30.70
CA ILE A 215 9.49 -7.44 -29.53
C ILE A 215 9.79 -8.85 -30.02
N SER A 216 11.05 -9.07 -30.42
CA SER A 216 11.49 -10.36 -30.97
C SER A 216 11.94 -11.37 -29.92
N ARG A 217 12.35 -10.90 -28.73
CA ARG A 217 12.85 -11.76 -27.65
C ARG A 217 12.16 -11.46 -26.32
N PRO A 218 11.82 -12.49 -25.54
CA PRO A 218 11.31 -12.33 -24.19
C PRO A 218 12.38 -11.74 -23.26
N THR A 219 11.94 -10.99 -22.26
CA THR A 219 12.78 -10.54 -21.17
C THR A 219 13.11 -11.69 -20.20
N PRO A 220 14.15 -11.60 -19.35
CA PRO A 220 14.49 -12.63 -18.37
C PRO A 220 13.31 -13.13 -17.53
N ILE A 221 12.46 -12.21 -17.08
CA ILE A 221 11.27 -12.57 -16.29
C ILE A 221 10.21 -13.30 -17.14
N GLN A 222 10.06 -12.92 -18.41
CA GLN A 222 9.15 -13.59 -19.35
C GLN A 222 9.66 -14.97 -19.79
N MET A 223 10.97 -15.22 -19.75
CA MET A 223 11.53 -16.52 -20.10
C MET A 223 11.20 -17.60 -19.06
N GLN A 224 11.03 -17.20 -17.80
CA GLN A 224 10.84 -18.13 -16.68
C GLN A 224 9.42 -18.13 -16.09
N GLY A 225 8.74 -16.97 -16.10
CA GLY A 225 7.37 -16.81 -15.59
C GLY A 225 6.32 -17.37 -16.53
#